data_AF-A0A146GA02-F1
#
_entry.id   AF-A0A146GA02-F1
#
_cell.length_a   1.000
_cell.length_b   1.000
_cell.length_c   1.000
_cell.angle_alpha   90.00
_cell.angle_beta   90.00
_cell.angle_gamma   90.00
#
_symmetry.space_group_name_H-M   'P 1'
#
loop_
_entity.id
_entity.type
_entity.pdbx_description
1 polymer ?
#
loop_
_entity_poly.entity_id
_entity_poly.type
_entity_poly.pdbx_seq_one_letter_code
_entity_poly.pdbx_strand_id
1 'polypeptide(L)'
;MKTKGYTLVETLVAAGILVVAIGAAAALAVTMTAFEEGNATVSRAFNYQEQAARLYRLGFTPDEVIALLPPESSVQSMNFTTNSLTISNLGTVETATLEMVFTSGSAITSATAGANQINTITVVRPSIR
;
A
#
# COMPACT_ATOMS: atom_id res chain seq x y z
N MET A 1 -1.63 32.15 -56.62
CA MET A 1 -1.26 31.30 -55.47
C MET A 1 -1.95 31.90 -54.24
N LYS A 2 -2.93 31.20 -53.66
CA LYS A 2 -3.69 31.72 -52.51
C LYS A 2 -2.85 31.48 -51.25
N THR A 3 -2.22 32.52 -50.74
CA THR A 3 -1.52 32.49 -49.46
C THR A 3 -2.57 32.29 -48.36
N LYS A 4 -2.78 31.04 -47.93
CA LYS A 4 -3.62 30.71 -46.79
C LYS A 4 -2.86 31.10 -45.52
N GLY A 5 -2.86 32.40 -45.20
CA GLY A 5 -2.32 32.89 -43.94
C GLY A 5 -3.28 32.50 -42.82
N TYR A 6 -2.75 31.82 -41.80
CA TYR A 6 -3.47 31.61 -40.54
C TYR A 6 -3.77 32.98 -39.92
N THR A 7 -5.00 33.19 -39.46
CA THR A 7 -5.37 34.42 -38.77
C THR A 7 -4.74 34.44 -37.38
N LEU A 8 -4.42 35.64 -36.85
CA LEU A 8 -3.85 35.79 -35.50
C LEU A 8 -4.72 35.13 -34.42
N VAL A 9 -6.03 35.09 -34.64
CA VAL A 9 -7.01 34.43 -33.76
C VAL A 9 -6.81 32.92 -33.76
N GLU A 10 -6.64 32.29 -34.92
CA GLU A 10 -6.41 30.84 -35.00
C GLU A 10 -5.07 30.44 -34.37
N THR A 11 -4.01 31.26 -34.52
CA THR A 11 -2.74 31.02 -33.84
C THR A 11 -2.85 31.17 -32.32
N LEU A 12 -3.67 32.12 -31.85
CA LEU A 12 -3.91 32.32 -30.42
C LEU A 12 -4.69 31.14 -29.82
N VAL A 13 -5.71 30.66 -30.54
CA VAL A 13 -6.50 29.49 -30.13
C VAL A 13 -5.63 28.23 -30.11
N ALA A 14 -4.81 28.01 -31.12
CA ALA A 14 -3.89 26.86 -31.17
C ALA A 14 -2.87 26.90 -30.02
N ALA A 15 -2.29 28.07 -29.72
CA ALA A 15 -1.39 28.24 -28.59
C ALA A 15 -2.08 27.99 -27.23
N GLY A 16 -3.32 28.45 -27.07
CA GLY A 16 -4.11 28.20 -25.87
C GLY A 16 -4.37 26.71 -25.63
N ILE A 17 -4.77 25.97 -26.68
CA ILE A 17 -4.97 24.52 -26.61
C ILE A 17 -3.66 23.81 -26.23
N LEU A 18 -2.52 24.25 -26.78
CA LEU A 18 -1.22 23.68 -26.49
C LEU A 18 -0.82 23.85 -25.02
N VAL A 19 -1.04 25.03 -24.44
CA VAL A 19 -0.76 25.28 -23.01
C VAL A 19 -1.66 24.43 -22.11
N VAL A 20 -2.95 24.30 -22.44
CA VAL A 20 -3.88 23.43 -21.69
C VAL A 20 -3.46 21.96 -21.78
N ALA A 21 -3.03 21.50 -22.96
CA ALA A 21 -2.56 20.13 -23.16
C ALA A 21 -1.30 19.84 -22.33
N ILE A 22 -0.34 20.77 -22.27
CA ILE A 22 0.87 20.63 -21.44
C ILE A 22 0.49 20.61 -19.95
N GLY A 23 -0.40 21.49 -19.51
CA GLY A 23 -0.89 21.52 -18.13
C GLY A 23 -1.58 20.21 -17.73
N ALA A 24 -2.42 19.67 -18.61
CA ALA A 24 -3.08 18.38 -18.40
C ALA A 24 -2.07 17.21 -18.35
N ALA A 25 -1.07 17.20 -19.24
CA ALA A 25 -0.02 16.19 -19.24
C ALA A 25 0.84 16.24 -17.97
N ALA A 26 1.19 17.44 -17.50
CA ALA A 26 1.92 17.63 -16.25
C ALA A 26 1.11 17.17 -15.04
N ALA A 27 -0.19 17.50 -14.99
CA ALA A 27 -1.08 17.03 -13.94
C ALA A 27 -1.18 15.50 -13.93
N LEU A 28 -1.31 14.86 -15.11
CA LEU A 28 -1.32 13.40 -15.23
C LEU A 28 0.01 12.78 -14.79
N ALA A 29 1.14 13.39 -15.15
CA ALA A 29 2.45 12.89 -14.74
C ALA A 29 2.60 12.89 -13.22
N VAL A 30 2.19 13.98 -12.56
CA VAL A 30 2.21 14.09 -11.09
C VAL A 30 1.31 13.05 -10.43
N THR A 31 0.10 12.83 -10.97
CA THR A 31 -0.81 11.84 -10.39
C THR A 31 -0.30 10.41 -10.57
N MET A 32 0.32 10.08 -11.70
CA MET A 32 0.92 8.76 -11.93
C MET A 32 2.07 8.48 -10.97
N THR A 33 2.96 9.45 -10.73
CA THR A 33 4.04 9.31 -9.75
C THR A 33 3.48 9.10 -8.33
N ALA A 34 2.42 9.83 -7.95
CA ALA A 34 1.79 9.65 -6.65
C ALA A 34 1.14 8.27 -6.50
N PHE A 35 0.57 7.70 -7.56
CA PHE A 35 0.06 6.33 -7.55
C PHE A 35 1.17 5.28 -7.43
N GLU A 36 2.31 5.49 -8.11
CA GLU A 36 3.45 4.59 -8.02
C GLU A 36 4.02 4.55 -6.59
N GLU A 37 4.21 5.73 -5.97
CA GLU A 37 4.67 5.82 -4.59
C GLU A 37 3.66 5.20 -3.61
N GLY A 38 2.37 5.44 -3.83
CA GLY A 38 1.29 4.83 -3.03
C GLY A 38 1.31 3.31 -3.11
N ASN A 39 1.44 2.76 -4.32
CA ASN A 39 1.50 1.31 -4.53
C ASN A 39 2.78 0.69 -3.94
N ALA A 40 3.92 1.38 -4.06
CA ALA A 40 5.17 0.94 -3.45
C ALA A 40 5.06 0.87 -1.92
N THR A 41 4.42 1.86 -1.30
CA THR A 41 4.16 1.91 0.14
C THR A 41 3.31 0.72 0.60
N VAL A 42 2.20 0.45 -0.10
CA VAL A 42 1.32 -0.69 0.20
C VAL A 42 2.06 -2.02 0.03
N SER A 43 2.85 -2.17 -1.03
CA SER A 43 3.64 -3.38 -1.27
C SER A 43 4.65 -3.63 -0.14
N ARG A 44 5.33 -2.60 0.35
CA ARG A 44 6.26 -2.72 1.48
C ARG A 44 5.54 -3.18 2.75
N ALA A 45 4.37 -2.60 3.05
CA ALA A 45 3.58 -2.99 4.21
C ALA A 45 3.17 -4.49 4.16
N PHE A 46 2.70 -4.98 3.01
CA PHE A 46 2.37 -6.41 2.87
C PHE A 46 3.59 -7.33 2.98
N ASN A 47 4.72 -6.94 2.40
CA ASN A 47 5.96 -7.71 2.55
C ASN A 47 6.42 -7.75 4.01
N TYR A 48 6.22 -6.67 4.76
CA TYR A 48 6.52 -6.60 6.18
C TYR A 48 5.60 -7.54 6.98
N GLN A 49 4.31 -7.53 6.69
CA GLN A 49 3.33 -8.43 7.30
C GLN A 49 3.62 -9.90 7.01
N GLU A 50 4.05 -10.22 5.78
CA GLU A 50 4.40 -11.58 5.40
C GLU A 50 5.66 -12.06 6.14
N GLN A 51 6.69 -11.21 6.27
CA GLN A 51 7.87 -11.53 7.04
C GLN A 51 7.52 -11.79 8.51
N ALA A 52 6.65 -10.96 9.09
CA ALA A 52 6.14 -11.15 10.45
C ALA A 52 5.39 -12.48 10.62
N ALA A 53 4.53 -12.83 9.66
CA ALA A 53 3.84 -14.11 9.65
C ALA A 53 4.79 -15.31 9.49
N ARG A 54 5.84 -15.17 8.67
CA ARG A 54 6.87 -16.21 8.50
C ARG A 54 7.65 -16.41 9.80
N LEU A 55 8.09 -15.36 10.47
CA LEU A 55 8.79 -15.46 11.75
C LEU A 55 7.90 -16.14 12.82
N TYR A 56 6.62 -15.81 12.88
CA TYR A 56 5.69 -16.49 13.78
C TYR A 56 5.57 -18.00 13.47
N ARG A 57 5.55 -18.38 12.19
CA ARG A 57 5.58 -19.79 11.76
C ARG A 57 6.89 -20.50 12.11
N LEU A 58 8.02 -19.79 12.13
CA LEU A 58 9.32 -20.34 12.50
C LEU A 58 9.45 -20.69 13.99
N GLY A 59 8.53 -20.23 14.84
CA GLY A 59 8.55 -20.56 16.26
C GLY A 59 8.69 -19.35 17.19
N PHE A 60 9.00 -18.17 16.67
CA PHE A 60 9.17 -16.96 17.47
C PHE A 60 7.87 -16.56 18.15
N THR A 61 7.99 -16.04 19.37
CA THR A 61 6.88 -15.42 20.09
C THR A 61 6.55 -14.05 19.48
N PRO A 62 5.31 -13.57 19.58
CA PRO A 62 4.94 -12.28 19.00
C PRO A 62 5.83 -11.11 19.41
N ASP A 63 6.27 -11.08 20.67
CA ASP A 63 7.15 -10.03 21.20
C ASP A 63 8.54 -10.07 20.54
N GLU A 64 9.07 -11.28 20.30
CA GLU A 64 10.33 -11.47 19.58
C GLU A 64 10.20 -11.08 18.10
N VAL A 65 9.06 -11.38 17.48
CA VAL A 65 8.81 -11.00 16.08
C VAL A 65 8.82 -9.48 15.92
N ILE A 66 8.13 -8.76 16.83
CA ILE A 66 8.11 -7.29 16.83
C ILE A 66 9.51 -6.72 17.11
N ALA A 67 10.28 -7.34 18.00
CA ALA A 67 11.64 -6.89 18.31
C ALA A 67 12.66 -7.16 17.19
N LEU A 68 12.45 -8.22 16.39
CA LEU A 68 13.39 -8.64 15.34
C LEU A 68 13.15 -7.91 14.02
N LEU A 69 11.91 -7.49 13.75
CA LEU A 69 11.57 -6.77 12.53
C LEU A 69 12.09 -5.31 12.60
N PRO A 70 12.75 -4.81 11.55
CA PRO A 70 13.17 -3.42 11.50
C PRO A 70 11.94 -2.50 11.39
N PRO A 71 11.91 -1.34 12.09
CA PRO A 71 10.77 -0.44 12.01
C PRO A 71 10.56 0.04 10.56
N GLU A 72 9.34 -0.10 10.06
CA GLU A 72 8.94 0.32 8.72
C GLU A 72 8.04 1.56 8.84
N SER A 73 8.35 2.61 8.06
CA SER A 73 7.72 3.93 8.21
C SER A 73 6.25 3.99 7.79
N SER A 74 5.79 3.02 7.01
CA SER A 74 4.43 2.92 6.48
C SER A 74 3.50 2.15 7.43
N VAL A 75 4.05 1.33 8.33
CA VAL A 75 3.33 0.59 9.36
C VAL A 75 3.24 1.42 10.64
N GLN A 76 2.00 1.72 11.06
CA GLN A 76 1.74 2.48 12.29
C GLN A 76 1.65 1.59 13.53
N SER A 77 1.06 0.40 13.38
CA SER A 77 0.99 -0.58 14.46
C SER A 77 0.87 -2.00 13.92
N MET A 78 1.38 -2.94 14.69
CA MET A 78 1.26 -4.38 14.44
C MET A 78 0.95 -5.08 15.74
N ASN A 79 -0.20 -5.75 15.80
CA ASN A 79 -0.67 -6.48 16.97
C ASN A 79 -0.84 -7.96 16.63
N PHE A 80 -0.45 -8.80 17.58
CA PHE A 80 -0.63 -10.24 17.50
C PHE A 80 -1.58 -10.70 18.60
N THR A 81 -2.58 -11.48 18.22
CA THR A 81 -3.49 -12.14 19.16
C THR A 81 -3.36 -13.64 18.98
N THR A 82 -2.73 -14.32 19.94
CA THR A 82 -2.59 -15.78 19.93
C THR A 82 -3.89 -16.45 20.35
N ASN A 83 -4.33 -17.44 19.56
CA ASN A 83 -5.49 -18.28 19.79
C ASN A 83 -5.10 -19.76 19.62
N SER A 84 -5.96 -20.66 20.05
CA SER A 84 -5.83 -22.08 19.74
C SER A 84 -7.09 -22.55 19.03
N LEU A 85 -6.92 -23.27 17.92
CA LEU A 85 -8.02 -23.90 17.20
C LEU A 85 -7.94 -25.41 17.36
N THR A 86 -9.01 -26.01 17.85
CA THR A 86 -9.15 -27.46 17.96
C THR A 86 -9.78 -27.99 16.67
N ILE A 87 -9.00 -28.70 15.86
CA ILE A 87 -9.49 -29.28 14.60
C ILE A 87 -9.81 -30.76 14.84
N SER A 88 -11.04 -31.17 14.52
CA SER A 88 -11.47 -32.56 14.64
C SER A 88 -10.53 -33.48 13.84
N ASN A 89 -10.02 -34.54 14.48
CA ASN A 89 -9.04 -35.50 13.97
C ASN A 89 -7.60 -34.98 13.72
N LEU A 90 -7.27 -33.71 14.00
CA LEU A 90 -5.92 -33.16 13.85
C LEU A 90 -5.31 -32.60 15.15
N GLY A 91 -6.09 -32.49 16.24
CA GLY A 91 -5.63 -32.00 17.54
C GLY A 91 -5.75 -30.49 17.71
N THR A 92 -5.06 -29.93 18.71
CA THR A 92 -5.00 -28.49 18.98
C THR A 92 -3.88 -27.84 18.16
N VAL A 93 -4.24 -26.86 17.34
CA VAL A 93 -3.32 -26.09 16.51
C VAL A 93 -3.23 -24.66 17.05
N GLU A 94 -2.01 -24.17 17.26
CA GLU A 94 -1.77 -22.78 17.64
C GLU A 94 -2.02 -21.87 16.43
N THR A 95 -2.81 -20.82 16.63
CA THR A 95 -3.03 -19.78 15.64
C THR A 95 -2.69 -18.42 16.22
N ALA A 96 -2.30 -17.48 15.37
CA ALA A 96 -2.24 -16.07 15.75
C ALA A 96 -2.94 -15.23 14.69
N THR A 97 -3.77 -14.31 15.15
CA THR A 97 -4.30 -13.24 14.32
C THR A 97 -3.29 -12.10 14.37
N LEU A 98 -2.74 -11.75 13.21
CA LEU A 98 -1.85 -10.62 13.03
C LEU A 98 -2.64 -9.49 12.38
N GLU A 99 -2.83 -8.42 13.14
CA GLU A 99 -3.47 -7.19 12.70
C GLU A 99 -2.40 -6.13 12.47
N MET A 100 -2.36 -5.57 11.26
CA MET A 100 -1.42 -4.52 10.89
C MET A 100 -2.18 -3.29 10.41
N VAL A 101 -1.88 -2.14 11.01
CA VAL A 101 -2.37 -0.84 10.56
C VAL A 101 -1.27 -0.16 9.76
N PHE A 102 -1.55 0.15 8.50
CA PHE A 102 -0.61 0.83 7.62
C PHE A 102 -1.26 1.99 6.87
N THR A 103 -0.44 2.95 6.48
CA THR A 103 -0.90 4.13 5.73
C THR A 103 -0.92 3.79 4.25
N SER A 104 -2.11 3.75 3.62
CA SER A 104 -2.20 3.51 2.18
C SER A 104 -2.00 4.81 1.40
N GLY A 105 -0.77 5.08 0.96
CA GLY A 105 -0.40 6.08 -0.06
C GLY A 105 -0.75 7.56 0.21
N SER A 106 -0.10 8.45 -0.53
CA SER A 106 -0.30 9.90 -0.42
C SER A 106 -1.61 10.36 -1.06
N ALA A 107 -2.32 11.25 -0.38
CA ALA A 107 -3.59 11.82 -0.81
C ALA A 107 -3.43 12.64 -2.10
N ILE A 108 -4.03 12.20 -3.20
CA ILE A 108 -4.19 13.03 -4.39
C ILE A 108 -5.42 13.91 -4.17
N THR A 109 -5.18 15.13 -3.68
CA THR A 109 -6.13 16.25 -3.52
C THR A 109 -7.25 16.10 -2.47
N SER A 110 -7.17 16.93 -1.43
CA SER A 110 -8.24 17.43 -0.54
C SER A 110 -9.48 16.55 -0.32
N ALA A 111 -9.41 15.56 0.58
CA ALA A 111 -10.51 15.17 1.50
C ALA A 111 -10.20 13.92 2.34
N THR A 112 -9.14 13.16 2.05
CA THR A 112 -8.84 11.97 2.86
C THR A 112 -7.33 11.85 2.98
N ALA A 113 -6.81 12.22 4.16
CA ALA A 113 -5.48 11.81 4.58
C ALA A 113 -5.36 10.29 4.34
N GLY A 114 -4.20 9.81 3.88
CA GLY A 114 -3.97 8.40 3.56
C GLY A 114 -4.67 7.52 4.58
N ALA A 115 -5.71 6.81 4.13
CA ALA A 115 -6.59 6.13 5.06
C ALA A 115 -5.77 5.06 5.79
N ASN A 116 -5.85 5.05 7.11
CA ASN A 116 -5.32 3.94 7.89
C ASN A 116 -6.08 2.69 7.46
N GLN A 117 -5.39 1.78 6.78
CA GLN A 117 -5.94 0.49 6.42
C GLN A 117 -5.55 -0.52 7.48
N ILE A 118 -6.53 -1.32 7.89
CA ILE A 118 -6.33 -2.43 8.82
C ILE A 118 -6.33 -3.69 7.98
N ASN A 119 -5.23 -4.43 8.00
CA ASN A 119 -5.18 -5.76 7.42
C ASN A 119 -4.99 -6.81 8.51
N THR A 120 -5.93 -7.76 8.56
CA THR A 120 -5.95 -8.82 9.56
C THR A 120 -5.74 -10.16 8.86
N ILE A 121 -4.67 -10.87 9.23
CA ILE A 121 -4.37 -12.22 8.72
C ILE A 121 -4.36 -13.22 9.87
N THR A 122 -4.90 -14.42 9.64
CA THR A 122 -4.78 -15.52 10.59
C THR A 122 -3.64 -16.44 10.15
N VAL A 123 -2.64 -16.56 10.99
CA VAL A 123 -1.45 -17.38 10.77
C VAL A 123 -1.58 -18.64 11.63
N VAL A 124 -1.34 -19.79 11.03
CA VAL A 124 -1.40 -21.09 11.71
C VAL A 124 0.03 -21.61 11.90
N ARG A 125 0.34 -22.11 13.09
CA ARG A 125 1.55 -22.89 13.37
C ARG A 125 1.15 -24.37 13.41
N PRO A 126 1.56 -25.19 12.43
CA PRO A 126 1.32 -26.63 12.48
C PRO A 126 2.08 -27.21 13.66
N SER A 127 1.39 -27.81 14.62
CA SER A 127 2.02 -28.68 15.61
C SER A 127 2.27 -30.02 14.92
N ILE A 128 3.53 -30.31 14.57
CA ILE A 128 3.90 -31.66 14.14
C ILE A 128 3.96 -32.49 15.43
N ARG A 129 2.88 -33.20 15.71
CA ARG A 129 2.85 -34.29 16.69
C ARG A 129 2.68 -35.61 15.96
#